data_AF-A0A1X7VGH7-F1
#
_entry.id   AF-A0A1X7VGH7-F1
#
_cell.length_a   1.000
_cell.length_b   1.000
_cell.length_c   1.000
_cell.angle_alpha   90.00
_cell.angle_beta   90.00
_cell.angle_gamma   90.00
#
_symmetry.space_group_name_H-M   'P 1'
#
loop_
_entity.id
_entity.type
_entity.pdbx_description
1 polymer ?
#
loop_
_entity_poly.entity_id
_entity_poly.type
_entity_poly.pdbx_seq_one_letter_code
_entity_poly.pdbx_strand_id
1 'polypeptide(L)'
;MRESLQTKSFMIDVKVQDIVPLAEPMEAIKTELEERNAIINEILADIHIYTDRKENRGKGIDEVGIRQKRRKITANKGLCKKSSLEQLRVSHGNESSSTSLSASIDEILFLFDGFGVSDEFYHELSMMHLSFPHSYLIKERRKMISSNVPIQRSPHSYIGCFWSLREHMAEILSEQDSDQ
;
A
#
# COMPACT_ATOMS: atom_id res chain seq x y z
N MET A 1 72.82 29.07 29.88
CA MET A 1 72.42 30.46 29.59
C MET A 1 70.92 30.44 29.31
N ARG A 2 70.12 31.30 29.96
CA ARG A 2 68.66 31.35 29.75
C ARG A 2 68.36 32.38 28.65
N GLU A 3 67.72 31.97 27.57
CA GLU A 3 67.25 32.89 26.53
C GLU A 3 65.97 33.60 27.01
N SER A 4 66.00 34.93 26.90
CA SER A 4 64.93 35.84 27.32
C SER A 4 63.92 36.02 26.19
N LEU A 5 62.66 35.61 26.41
CA LEU A 5 61.54 35.92 25.52
C LEU A 5 61.21 37.41 25.60
N GLN A 6 61.59 38.19 24.60
CA GLN A 6 61.11 39.57 24.43
C GLN A 6 59.70 39.57 23.82
N THR A 7 58.69 39.84 24.66
CA THR A 7 57.35 40.19 24.20
C THR A 7 57.39 41.56 23.55
N LYS A 8 57.32 41.62 22.22
CA LYS A 8 57.18 42.89 21.47
C LYS A 8 55.74 43.39 21.61
N SER A 9 55.52 44.44 22.40
CA SER A 9 54.24 45.15 22.40
C SER A 9 54.19 46.12 21.23
N PHE A 10 53.23 45.95 20.32
CA PHE A 10 52.92 46.92 19.28
C PHE A 10 51.84 47.88 19.81
N MET A 11 52.16 49.17 19.90
CA MET A 11 51.18 50.22 20.17
C MET A 11 50.51 50.62 18.86
N ILE A 12 49.18 50.54 18.81
CA ILE A 12 48.38 51.07 17.70
C ILE A 12 47.92 52.47 18.11
N ASP A 13 48.41 53.49 17.42
CA ASP A 13 47.93 54.87 17.56
C ASP A 13 46.68 55.04 16.69
N VAL A 14 45.50 55.00 17.28
CA VAL A 14 44.22 55.26 16.60
C VAL A 14 44.00 56.77 16.59
N LYS A 15 44.01 57.41 15.42
CA LYS A 15 43.70 58.83 15.31
C LYS A 15 42.19 59.00 15.31
N VAL A 16 41.70 60.12 15.84
CA VAL A 16 40.25 60.43 15.87
C VAL A 16 39.62 60.44 14.46
N GLN A 17 40.43 60.69 13.44
CA GLN A 17 40.04 60.66 12.02
C GLN A 17 39.77 59.23 11.50
N ASP A 18 40.31 58.22 12.18
CA ASP A 18 40.10 56.79 11.86
C ASP A 18 38.82 56.24 12.50
N ILE A 19 38.13 57.05 13.31
CA ILE A 19 36.87 56.69 13.98
C ILE A 19 35.71 57.08 13.06
N VAL A 20 35.23 56.14 12.26
CA VAL A 20 34.02 56.32 11.43
C VAL A 20 32.79 56.28 12.35
N PRO A 21 31.92 57.30 12.35
CA PRO A 21 30.69 57.28 13.14
C PRO A 21 29.76 56.18 12.62
N LEU A 22 29.56 55.16 13.45
CA LEU A 22 28.80 53.94 13.10
C LEU A 22 27.28 54.17 13.09
N ALA A 23 26.80 55.34 13.50
CA ALA A 23 25.38 55.63 13.64
C ALA A 23 24.65 55.61 12.28
N GLU A 24 25.18 56.29 11.26
CA GLU A 24 24.56 56.32 9.93
C GLU A 24 24.45 54.93 9.26
N PRO A 25 25.51 54.10 9.19
CA PRO A 25 25.39 52.77 8.61
C PRO A 25 24.48 51.85 9.44
N MET A 26 24.44 52.01 10.77
CA MET A 26 23.51 51.24 11.60
C MET A 26 22.05 51.61 11.35
N GLU A 27 21.74 52.89 11.18
CA GLU A 27 20.37 53.32 10.84
C GLU A 27 19.97 52.84 9.44
N ALA A 28 20.88 52.89 8.46
CA ALA A 28 20.62 52.35 7.12
C ALA A 28 20.30 50.83 7.13
N ILE A 29 21.01 50.05 7.95
CA ILE A 29 20.76 48.61 8.11
C ILE A 29 19.42 48.37 8.80
N LYS A 30 19.04 49.18 9.79
CA LYS A 30 17.73 49.08 10.45
C LYS A 30 16.59 49.36 9.49
N THR A 31 16.69 50.41 8.68
CA THR A 31 15.67 50.74 7.68
C THR A 31 15.54 49.64 6.63
N GLU A 32 16.65 49.10 6.13
CA GLU A 32 16.62 47.98 5.17
C GLU A 32 15.99 46.71 5.78
N LEU A 33 16.24 46.45 7.06
CA LEU A 33 15.63 45.34 7.78
C LEU A 33 14.12 45.51 7.94
N GLU A 34 13.66 46.72 8.26
CA GLU A 34 12.24 47.03 8.38
C GLU A 34 11.51 46.89 7.04
N GLU A 35 12.10 47.39 5.95
CA GLU A 35 11.57 47.24 4.60
C GLU A 35 11.45 45.76 4.18
N ARG A 36 12.49 44.96 4.42
CA ARG A 36 12.45 43.52 4.13
C ARG A 36 11.41 42.79 4.97
N ASN A 37 11.25 43.16 6.23
CA ASN A 37 10.22 42.58 7.08
C ASN A 37 8.80 42.93 6.59
N ALA A 38 8.59 44.15 6.08
CA ALA A 38 7.32 44.54 5.48
C ALA A 38 7.00 43.67 4.24
N ILE A 39 7.97 43.45 3.36
CA ILE A 39 7.83 42.58 2.17
C ILE A 39 7.51 41.14 2.57
N ILE A 40 8.21 40.60 3.58
CA ILE A 40 7.95 39.24 4.08
C ILE A 40 6.51 39.11 4.58
N ASN A 41 6.02 40.10 5.33
CA ASN A 41 4.67 40.09 5.85
C ASN A 41 3.61 40.18 4.74
N GLU A 42 3.86 40.96 3.69
CA GLU A 42 3.00 41.03 2.50
C GLU A 42 2.95 39.67 1.77
N ILE A 43 4.11 39.05 1.53
CA ILE A 43 4.18 37.72 0.91
C ILE A 43 3.46 36.67 1.75
N LEU A 44 3.58 36.72 3.08
CA LEU A 44 2.88 35.82 3.97
C LEU A 44 1.36 36.03 3.93
N ALA A 45 0.89 37.28 3.83
CA ALA A 45 -0.52 37.59 3.66
C ALA A 45 -1.06 37.06 2.32
N ASP A 46 -0.30 37.22 1.23
CA ASP A 46 -0.65 36.67 -0.08
C ASP A 46 -0.73 35.14 -0.04
N ILE A 47 0.29 34.48 0.52
CA ILE A 47 0.30 33.02 0.69
C ILE A 47 -0.93 32.58 1.50
N HIS A 48 -1.26 33.30 2.57
CA HIS A 48 -2.43 32.99 3.38
C HIS A 48 -3.72 33.05 2.56
N ILE A 49 -3.91 34.10 1.76
CA ILE A 49 -5.05 34.24 0.83
C ILE A 49 -5.09 33.09 -0.19
N TYR A 50 -3.94 32.67 -0.73
CA TYR A 50 -3.87 31.53 -1.65
C TYR A 50 -4.18 30.19 -0.96
N THR A 51 -3.79 30.02 0.30
CA THR A 51 -4.02 28.80 1.08
C THR A 51 -5.44 28.70 1.64
N ASP A 52 -6.07 29.81 1.99
CA ASP A 52 -7.44 29.88 2.52
C ASP A 52 -8.51 29.79 1.41
N ARG A 53 -8.12 29.89 0.14
CA ARG A 53 -8.95 29.41 -0.99
C ARG A 53 -9.04 27.88 -0.99
N LYS A 54 -9.70 27.31 0.01
CA LYS A 54 -10.29 25.98 -0.10
C LYS A 54 -11.46 26.05 -1.09
N GLU A 55 -11.43 25.14 -2.06
CA GLU A 55 -12.45 24.87 -3.08
C GLU A 55 -12.45 25.90 -4.21
N ASN A 56 -11.57 25.75 -5.20
CA ASN A 56 -11.91 24.96 -6.37
C ASN A 56 -10.65 24.29 -6.93
N ARG A 57 -10.18 23.21 -6.28
CA ARG A 57 -9.33 22.26 -6.99
C ARG A 57 -10.21 21.58 -8.02
N GLY A 58 -10.17 22.06 -9.26
CA GLY A 58 -10.65 21.30 -10.40
C GLY A 58 -10.14 19.86 -10.28
N LYS A 59 -11.02 18.90 -10.59
CA LYS A 59 -10.75 17.45 -10.46
C LYS A 59 -9.37 17.15 -10.99
N GLY A 60 -8.50 16.60 -10.13
CA GLY A 60 -7.12 16.31 -10.50
C GLY A 60 -7.05 15.49 -11.78
N ILE A 61 -6.03 15.70 -12.60
CA ILE A 61 -5.81 14.98 -13.87
C ILE A 61 -5.87 13.44 -13.65
N ASP A 62 -5.40 12.96 -12.50
CA ASP A 62 -5.50 11.56 -12.09
C ASP A 62 -6.94 11.09 -11.82
N GLU A 63 -7.85 11.96 -11.38
CA GLU A 63 -9.26 11.62 -11.20
C GLU A 63 -9.97 11.42 -12.54
N VAL A 64 -9.55 12.13 -13.61
CA VAL A 64 -10.07 11.89 -14.96
C VAL A 64 -9.62 10.53 -15.45
N GLY A 65 -8.36 10.15 -15.22
CA GLY A 65 -7.84 8.82 -15.51
C GLY A 65 -8.56 7.72 -14.72
N ILE A 66 -8.77 7.92 -13.42
CA ILE A 66 -9.54 7.01 -12.56
C ILE A 66 -11.01 6.94 -13.01
N ARG A 67 -11.63 8.06 -13.39
CA ARG A 67 -13.01 8.13 -13.87
C ARG A 67 -13.17 7.49 -15.25
N GLN A 68 -12.20 7.65 -16.15
CA GLN A 68 -12.16 6.97 -17.44
C GLN A 68 -11.95 5.47 -17.26
N LYS A 69 -11.04 5.04 -16.37
CA LYS A 69 -10.90 3.62 -15.97
C LYS A 69 -12.21 3.07 -15.40
N ARG A 70 -12.86 3.79 -14.47
CA ARG A 70 -14.16 3.39 -13.91
C ARG A 70 -15.25 3.29 -14.97
N ARG A 71 -15.33 4.27 -15.89
CA ARG A 71 -16.27 4.23 -17.04
C ARG A 71 -16.00 3.05 -17.96
N LYS A 72 -14.72 2.77 -18.28
CA LYS A 72 -14.31 1.62 -19.10
C LYS A 72 -14.66 0.30 -18.44
N ILE A 73 -14.45 0.17 -17.11
CA ILE A 73 -14.85 -1.02 -16.34
C ILE A 73 -16.37 -1.18 -16.35
N THR A 74 -17.16 -0.12 -16.16
CA THR A 74 -18.63 -0.20 -16.21
C THR A 74 -19.14 -0.55 -17.60
N ALA A 75 -18.54 0.03 -18.66
CA ALA A 75 -18.88 -0.32 -20.04
C ALA A 75 -18.56 -1.79 -20.35
N ASN A 76 -17.37 -2.28 -19.97
CA ASN A 76 -17.00 -3.67 -20.15
C ASN A 76 -17.86 -4.63 -19.32
N LYS A 77 -18.23 -4.27 -18.08
CA LYS A 77 -19.20 -5.03 -17.28
C LYS A 77 -20.59 -5.04 -17.94
N GLY A 78 -21.01 -3.93 -18.54
CA GLY A 78 -22.27 -3.82 -19.29
C GLY A 78 -22.26 -4.66 -20.56
N LEU A 79 -21.16 -4.66 -21.32
CA LEU A 79 -20.99 -5.49 -22.50
C LEU A 79 -20.91 -6.98 -22.14
N CYS A 80 -20.22 -7.34 -21.06
CA CYS A 80 -20.20 -8.72 -20.54
C CYS A 80 -21.58 -9.18 -20.07
N LYS A 81 -22.35 -8.32 -19.38
CA LYS A 81 -23.74 -8.64 -19.02
C LYS A 81 -24.61 -8.80 -20.26
N LYS A 82 -24.44 -7.95 -21.27
CA LYS A 82 -25.18 -8.06 -22.54
C LYS A 82 -24.79 -9.32 -23.31
N SER A 83 -23.51 -9.69 -23.39
CA SER A 83 -23.10 -10.94 -24.04
C SER A 83 -23.57 -12.17 -23.27
N SER A 84 -23.56 -12.15 -21.94
CA SER A 84 -24.15 -13.22 -21.13
C SER A 84 -25.67 -13.30 -21.27
N LEU A 85 -26.36 -12.17 -21.42
CA LEU A 85 -27.82 -12.12 -21.59
C LEU A 85 -28.25 -12.49 -23.03
N GLU A 86 -27.42 -12.19 -24.03
CA GLU A 86 -27.60 -12.63 -25.41
C GLU A 86 -27.27 -14.13 -25.57
N GLN A 87 -26.24 -14.65 -24.87
CA GLN A 87 -25.96 -16.10 -24.79
C GLN A 87 -27.09 -16.86 -24.07
N LEU A 88 -27.72 -16.27 -23.04
CA LEU A 88 -28.90 -16.81 -22.36
C LEU A 88 -30.16 -16.83 -23.24
N ARG A 89 -30.27 -15.92 -24.22
CA ARG A 89 -31.41 -15.87 -25.15
C ARG A 89 -31.34 -16.91 -26.26
N VAL A 90 -30.16 -17.35 -26.65
CA VAL A 90 -29.98 -18.44 -27.64
C VAL A 90 -30.20 -19.82 -27.01
N SER A 91 -30.08 -19.95 -25.68
CA SER A 91 -30.24 -21.22 -24.96
C SER A 91 -31.61 -21.46 -24.32
N HIS A 92 -32.62 -20.61 -24.57
CA HIS A 92 -33.98 -20.86 -24.07
C HIS A 92 -34.71 -21.90 -24.93
N GLY A 93 -34.29 -23.15 -24.71
CA GLY A 93 -34.87 -24.37 -25.24
C GLY A 93 -34.24 -25.58 -24.56
N ASN A 94 -34.29 -25.64 -23.22
CA ASN A 94 -34.39 -26.87 -22.42
C ASN A 94 -34.25 -26.56 -20.91
N GLU A 95 -35.34 -26.73 -20.18
CA GLU A 95 -35.36 -26.71 -18.72
C GLU A 95 -34.76 -28.02 -18.17
N SER A 96 -33.43 -28.12 -18.08
CA SER A 96 -32.73 -29.26 -17.44
C SER A 96 -31.29 -28.96 -16.95
N SER A 97 -30.77 -27.72 -17.01
CA SER A 97 -29.31 -27.48 -17.02
C SER A 97 -28.63 -27.10 -15.70
N SER A 98 -29.36 -26.78 -14.62
CA SER A 98 -28.73 -26.30 -13.37
C SER A 98 -28.03 -27.41 -12.58
N THR A 99 -28.55 -28.63 -12.60
CA THR A 99 -27.96 -29.81 -11.93
C THR A 99 -26.68 -30.29 -12.60
N SER A 100 -26.57 -30.14 -13.93
CA SER A 100 -25.39 -30.54 -14.71
C SER A 100 -24.16 -29.68 -14.39
N LEU A 101 -24.35 -28.36 -14.24
CA LEU A 101 -23.26 -27.45 -13.90
C LEU A 101 -22.76 -27.65 -12.46
N SER A 102 -23.65 -27.92 -11.50
CA SER A 102 -23.23 -28.21 -10.13
C SER A 102 -22.45 -29.53 -10.03
N ALA A 103 -22.85 -30.56 -10.78
CA ALA A 103 -22.15 -31.85 -10.80
C ALA A 103 -20.72 -31.72 -11.34
N SER A 104 -20.53 -31.00 -12.45
CA SER A 104 -19.20 -30.74 -13.00
C SER A 104 -18.31 -29.91 -12.07
N ILE A 105 -18.86 -28.95 -11.33
CA ILE A 105 -18.10 -28.18 -10.33
C ILE A 105 -17.64 -29.08 -9.17
N ASP A 106 -18.50 -29.99 -8.70
CA ASP A 106 -18.16 -30.92 -7.62
C ASP A 106 -17.09 -31.93 -8.06
N GLU A 107 -17.12 -32.41 -9.30
CA GLU A 107 -16.06 -33.25 -9.89
C GLU A 107 -14.71 -32.51 -9.99
N ILE A 108 -14.74 -31.24 -10.41
CA ILE A 108 -13.53 -30.39 -10.45
C ILE A 108 -12.96 -30.20 -9.05
N LEU A 109 -13.82 -29.93 -8.06
CA LEU A 109 -13.39 -29.79 -6.66
C LEU A 109 -12.77 -31.08 -6.11
N PHE A 110 -13.34 -32.24 -6.45
CA PHE A 110 -12.79 -33.54 -6.10
C PHE A 110 -11.39 -33.75 -6.70
N LEU A 111 -11.18 -33.36 -7.95
CA LEU A 111 -9.87 -33.40 -8.58
C LEU A 111 -8.87 -32.46 -7.89
N PHE A 112 -9.29 -31.26 -7.47
CA PHE A 112 -8.37 -30.34 -6.79
C PHE A 112 -7.90 -30.88 -5.46
N ASP A 113 -8.80 -31.50 -4.70
CA ASP A 113 -8.48 -32.12 -3.42
C ASP A 113 -7.53 -33.31 -3.63
N GLY A 114 -7.77 -34.13 -4.67
CA GLY A 114 -6.91 -35.26 -5.01
C GLY A 114 -5.51 -34.89 -5.52
N PHE A 115 -5.37 -33.78 -6.24
CA PHE A 115 -4.10 -33.34 -6.83
C PHE A 115 -3.44 -32.16 -6.10
N GLY A 116 -4.03 -31.64 -5.02
CA GLY A 116 -3.50 -30.50 -4.27
C GLY A 116 -3.46 -29.21 -5.10
N VAL A 117 -4.46 -28.98 -5.95
CA VAL A 117 -4.49 -27.83 -6.85
C VAL A 117 -4.86 -26.55 -6.10
N SER A 118 -4.04 -25.50 -6.23
CA SER A 118 -4.30 -24.20 -5.64
C SER A 118 -5.37 -23.41 -6.40
N ASP A 119 -6.04 -22.49 -5.69
CA ASP A 119 -7.05 -21.62 -6.28
C ASP A 119 -6.45 -20.66 -7.32
N GLU A 120 -5.23 -20.18 -7.08
CA GLU A 120 -4.47 -19.35 -8.00
C GLU A 120 -4.19 -20.08 -9.32
N PHE A 121 -3.73 -21.34 -9.24
CA PHE A 121 -3.47 -22.15 -10.43
C PHE A 121 -4.75 -22.39 -11.24
N TYR A 122 -5.84 -22.77 -10.59
CA TYR A 122 -7.10 -22.95 -11.31
C TYR A 122 -7.62 -21.65 -11.91
N HIS A 123 -7.43 -20.52 -11.22
CA HIS A 123 -7.82 -19.23 -11.77
C HIS A 123 -7.12 -18.96 -13.10
N GLU A 124 -5.81 -19.15 -13.17
CA GLU A 124 -5.04 -19.01 -14.41
C GLU A 124 -5.53 -19.96 -15.51
N LEU A 125 -5.77 -21.24 -15.18
CA LEU A 125 -6.32 -22.22 -16.11
C LEU A 125 -7.70 -21.79 -16.66
N SER A 126 -8.58 -21.31 -15.78
CA SER A 126 -9.91 -20.83 -16.16
C SER A 126 -9.89 -19.58 -17.04
N MET A 127 -8.80 -18.79 -16.96
CA MET A 127 -8.59 -17.63 -17.83
C MET A 127 -8.08 -18.03 -19.22
N MET A 128 -7.33 -19.13 -19.31
CA MET A 128 -6.84 -19.67 -20.58
C MET A 128 -7.91 -20.43 -21.37
N HIS A 129 -8.83 -21.10 -20.66
CA HIS A 129 -9.82 -21.97 -21.28
C HIS A 129 -11.25 -21.58 -20.90
N LEU A 130 -11.97 -20.97 -21.86
CA LEU A 130 -13.36 -20.52 -21.70
C LEU A 130 -14.36 -21.67 -21.44
N SER A 131 -13.96 -22.92 -21.66
CA SER A 131 -14.78 -24.10 -21.37
C SER A 131 -14.85 -24.46 -19.89
N PHE A 132 -13.94 -23.93 -19.06
CA PHE A 132 -13.93 -24.20 -17.63
C PHE A 132 -14.88 -23.27 -16.87
N PRO A 133 -15.52 -23.76 -15.79
CA PRO A 133 -16.24 -22.91 -14.87
C PRO A 133 -15.32 -21.82 -14.30
N HIS A 134 -15.83 -20.61 -14.22
CA HIS A 134 -15.08 -19.50 -13.64
C HIS A 134 -14.66 -19.79 -12.19
N SER A 135 -13.46 -19.35 -11.81
CA SER A 135 -12.88 -19.61 -10.49
C SER A 135 -13.75 -19.15 -9.31
N TYR A 136 -14.58 -18.11 -9.48
CA TYR A 136 -15.49 -17.67 -8.44
C TYR A 136 -16.57 -18.72 -8.09
N LEU A 137 -17.02 -19.53 -9.06
CA LEU A 137 -18.00 -20.59 -8.85
C LEU A 137 -17.41 -21.72 -8.00
N ILE A 138 -16.16 -22.10 -8.29
CA ILE A 138 -15.43 -23.11 -7.52
C ILE A 138 -15.21 -22.64 -6.08
N LYS A 139 -14.79 -21.38 -5.89
CA LYS A 139 -14.60 -20.77 -4.56
C LYS A 139 -15.89 -20.73 -3.75
N GLU A 140 -17.00 -20.32 -4.39
CA GLU A 140 -18.30 -20.26 -3.75
C GLU A 140 -18.79 -21.65 -3.33
N ARG A 141 -18.67 -22.66 -4.22
CA ARG A 141 -19.05 -24.04 -3.90
C ARG A 141 -18.20 -24.62 -2.78
N ARG A 142 -16.87 -24.43 -2.80
CA ARG A 142 -15.99 -24.89 -1.72
C ARG A 142 -16.35 -24.26 -0.38
N LYS A 143 -16.66 -22.96 -0.37
CA LYS A 143 -17.10 -22.25 0.84
C LYS A 143 -18.40 -22.85 1.37
N MET A 144 -19.35 -23.14 0.50
CA MET A 144 -20.62 -23.77 0.85
C MET A 144 -20.42 -25.18 1.45
N ILE A 145 -19.52 -25.99 0.87
CA ILE A 145 -19.16 -27.30 1.44
C ILE A 145 -18.52 -27.10 2.82
N SER A 146 -17.52 -26.22 2.92
CA SER A 146 -16.78 -25.98 4.16
C SER A 146 -17.66 -25.44 5.29
N SER A 147 -18.67 -24.61 4.97
CA SER A 147 -19.61 -24.09 5.98
C SER A 147 -20.53 -25.15 6.56
N ASN A 148 -20.77 -26.24 5.82
CA ASN A 148 -21.65 -27.32 6.25
C ASN A 148 -20.90 -28.47 6.94
N VAL A 149 -19.57 -28.41 7.04
CA VAL A 149 -18.74 -29.44 7.67
C VAL A 149 -18.34 -28.98 9.07
N PRO A 150 -18.85 -29.62 10.15
CA PRO A 150 -18.37 -29.33 11.49
C PRO A 150 -16.91 -29.79 11.59
N ILE A 151 -16.00 -28.85 11.88
CA ILE A 151 -14.60 -29.17 12.13
C ILE A 151 -14.51 -29.87 13.49
N GLN A 152 -14.49 -31.20 13.49
CA GLN A 152 -14.27 -31.97 14.70
C GLN A 152 -12.78 -32.00 14.98
N ARG A 153 -12.36 -31.36 16.09
CA ARG A 153 -11.00 -31.53 16.59
C ARG A 153 -10.82 -32.99 16.99
N SER A 154 -9.67 -33.57 16.64
CA SER A 154 -9.36 -34.92 17.11
C SER A 154 -9.42 -34.91 18.65
N PRO A 155 -10.10 -35.89 19.27
CA PRO A 155 -10.30 -35.89 20.71
C PRO A 155 -8.98 -36.04 21.49
N HIS A 156 -7.92 -36.50 20.82
CA HIS A 156 -6.59 -36.64 21.39
C HIS A 156 -5.59 -35.97 20.46
N SER A 157 -4.62 -35.26 21.05
CA SER A 157 -3.37 -34.93 20.38
C SER A 157 -2.66 -36.26 20.09
N TYR A 158 -2.69 -36.70 18.84
CA TYR A 158 -1.90 -37.85 18.43
C TYR A 158 -0.42 -37.48 18.60
N ILE A 159 0.36 -38.36 19.24
CA ILE A 159 1.81 -38.18 19.41
C ILE A 159 2.41 -37.94 18.01
N GLY A 160 3.00 -36.76 17.82
CA GLY A 160 3.60 -36.32 16.54
C GLY A 160 2.72 -35.42 15.65
N CYS A 161 1.43 -35.23 15.95
CA CYS A 161 0.56 -34.38 15.13
C CYS A 161 0.36 -32.97 15.73
N PHE A 162 0.66 -32.80 17.02
CA PHE A 162 0.68 -31.51 17.70
C PHE A 162 1.99 -31.40 18.47
N TRP A 163 2.95 -30.69 17.88
CA TRP A 163 4.07 -30.12 18.63
C TRP A 163 3.79 -28.65 18.84
N SER A 164 3.62 -28.25 20.10
CA SER A 164 3.60 -26.83 20.38
C SER A 164 4.97 -26.25 20.03
N LEU A 165 4.99 -25.01 19.53
CA LEU A 165 6.24 -24.28 19.28
C LEU A 165 7.17 -24.34 20.51
N ARG A 166 6.59 -24.31 21.71
CA ARG A 166 7.30 -24.41 22.98
C ARG A 166 8.04 -25.74 23.14
N GLU A 167 7.39 -26.87 22.86
CA GLU A 167 7.99 -28.20 22.95
C GLU A 167 9.10 -28.37 21.92
N HIS A 168 8.88 -27.92 20.69
CA HIS A 168 9.89 -27.96 19.63
C HIS A 168 11.12 -27.12 19.95
N MET A 169 10.93 -25.92 20.50
CA MET A 169 12.04 -25.05 20.92
C MET A 169 12.81 -25.65 22.11
N ALA A 170 12.14 -26.33 23.03
CA ALA A 170 12.78 -26.97 24.18
C ALA A 170 13.67 -28.16 23.77
N GLU A 171 13.23 -28.96 22.79
CA GLU A 171 14.01 -30.07 22.23
C GLU A 171 15.29 -29.57 21.55
N ILE A 172 15.18 -28.57 20.67
CA ILE A 172 16.34 -27.95 19.99
C ILE A 172 17.37 -27.45 21.00
N LEU A 173 16.92 -26.84 22.10
CA LEU A 173 17.82 -26.34 23.15
C LEU A 173 18.44 -27.49 23.96
N SER A 174 17.70 -28.57 24.21
CA SER A 174 18.22 -29.73 24.94
C SER A 174 19.26 -30.53 24.14
N GLU A 175 19.17 -30.56 22.80
CA GLU A 175 20.14 -31.23 21.94
C GLU A 175 21.48 -30.48 21.87
N GLN A 176 21.47 -29.15 22.07
CA GLN A 176 22.69 -28.34 22.07
C GLN A 176 23.54 -28.48 23.34
N ASP A 177 22.94 -28.90 24.45
CA ASP A 177 23.63 -29.08 25.73
C ASP A 177 24.27 -30.48 25.89
N SER A 178 23.97 -31.43 24.99
CA SER A 178 24.49 -32.80 25.01
C SER A 178 25.82 -33.01 24.27
N ASP A 179 26.32 -32.00 23.57
CA ASP A 179 27.59 -32.03 22.82
C ASP A 179 28.77 -31.32 23.53
N GLN A 180 28.69 -31.10 24.85
CA GLN A 180 29.80 -30.60 25.69
C GLN A 180 30.30 -31.61 26.72
#